data_AF-A0A3B5ZM98-F1
#
_entry.id   AF-A0A3B5ZM98-F1
#
_cell.length_a   1.000
_cell.length_b   1.000
_cell.length_c   1.000
_cell.angle_alpha   90.00
_cell.angle_beta   90.00
_cell.angle_gamma   90.00
#
_symmetry.space_group_name_H-M   'P 1'
#
loop_
_entity.id
_entity.type
_entity.pdbx_description
1 polymer ?
#
loop_
_entity_poly.entity_id
_entity_poly.type
_entity_poly.pdbx_seq_one_letter_code
_entity_poly.pdbx_strand_id
1 'polypeptide(L)'
;MPEPPAATTPSAREHLLPPHLESLAIVDCAGMLGGTLRLPAPLKRLCIIGNSGLTSLEFLSGEHPTSLEFLDLENCSTLAFLPNEPQVYRSLWYLEIRICPAIKKLLRCLQQQLGSIKQKRLDACYEATEFKSFKPKTWKEVPRLARERRQACRS
;
A
#
# COMPACT_ATOMS: atom_id res chain seq x y z
N MET A 1 -11.03 -21.92 -43.85
CA MET A 1 -11.21 -22.38 -42.46
C MET A 1 -10.97 -21.18 -41.55
N PRO A 2 -11.97 -20.69 -40.81
CA PRO A 2 -11.76 -19.58 -39.89
C PRO A 2 -11.11 -20.06 -38.59
N GLU A 3 -10.19 -19.24 -38.11
CA GLU A 3 -9.40 -19.38 -36.88
C GLU A 3 -10.32 -19.37 -35.63
N PRO A 4 -10.10 -20.23 -34.62
CA PRO A 4 -10.90 -20.21 -33.40
C PRO A 4 -10.53 -18.98 -32.54
N PRO A 5 -11.50 -18.24 -31.99
CA PRO A 5 -11.19 -17.13 -31.09
C PRO A 5 -10.58 -17.67 -29.80
N ALA A 6 -9.47 -17.05 -29.41
CA ALA A 6 -8.69 -17.36 -28.23
C ALA A 6 -9.54 -17.38 -26.96
N ALA A 7 -9.22 -18.36 -26.11
CA ALA A 7 -9.84 -18.63 -24.84
C ALA A 7 -10.04 -17.37 -23.98
N THR A 8 -11.27 -17.18 -23.53
CA THR A 8 -11.66 -16.24 -22.49
C THR A 8 -10.87 -16.54 -21.22
N THR A 9 -9.95 -15.65 -20.87
CA THR A 9 -9.29 -15.64 -19.56
C THR A 9 -10.33 -15.43 -18.45
N PRO A 10 -10.11 -15.99 -17.25
CA PRO A 10 -11.12 -15.97 -16.20
C PRO A 10 -11.34 -14.52 -15.77
N SER A 11 -12.60 -14.10 -15.88
CA SER A 11 -13.11 -12.82 -15.41
C SER A 11 -12.57 -12.55 -14.00
N ALA A 12 -11.65 -11.60 -13.89
CA ALA A 12 -11.38 -10.95 -12.63
C ALA A 12 -12.73 -10.48 -12.11
N ARG A 13 -13.11 -10.91 -10.91
CA ARG A 13 -14.32 -10.43 -10.25
C ARG A 13 -14.08 -8.95 -9.96
N GLU A 14 -14.44 -8.08 -10.89
CA GLU A 14 -14.33 -6.65 -10.70
C GLU A 14 -15.45 -6.24 -9.74
N HIS A 15 -15.08 -5.95 -8.50
CA HIS A 15 -16.00 -5.42 -7.50
C HIS A 15 -16.25 -3.94 -7.81
N LEU A 16 -17.25 -3.67 -8.64
CA LEU A 16 -17.64 -2.30 -8.99
C LEU A 16 -18.38 -1.65 -7.82
N LEU A 17 -17.79 -0.60 -7.26
CA LEU A 17 -18.38 0.20 -6.19
C LEU A 17 -19.34 1.25 -6.76
N PRO A 18 -20.35 1.70 -5.97
CA PRO A 18 -21.25 2.76 -6.39
C PRO A 18 -20.51 4.06 -6.76
N PRO A 19 -20.90 4.75 -7.85
CA PRO A 19 -20.14 5.89 -8.37
C PRO A 19 -20.17 7.14 -7.48
N HIS A 20 -21.14 7.25 -6.56
CA HIS A 20 -21.29 8.38 -5.64
C HIS A 20 -20.81 8.07 -4.21
N LEU A 21 -20.10 6.96 -4.02
CA LEU A 21 -19.69 6.53 -2.70
C LEU A 21 -18.55 7.42 -2.17
N GLU A 22 -18.81 8.14 -1.07
CA GLU A 22 -17.83 9.04 -0.44
C GLU A 22 -17.02 8.38 0.68
N SER A 23 -17.52 7.29 1.26
CA SER A 23 -16.92 6.65 2.43
C SER A 23 -17.00 5.13 2.28
N LEU A 24 -15.85 4.47 2.28
CA LEU A 24 -15.73 3.02 2.17
C LEU A 24 -14.99 2.48 3.39
N ALA A 25 -15.60 1.50 4.06
CA ALA A 25 -14.97 0.71 5.10
C ALA A 25 -15.05 -0.77 4.72
N ILE A 26 -13.90 -1.45 4.70
CA ILE A 26 -13.77 -2.88 4.45
C ILE A 26 -13.07 -3.47 5.66
N VAL A 27 -13.77 -4.27 6.45
CA VAL A 27 -13.24 -4.84 7.70
C VAL A 27 -13.38 -6.36 7.65
N ASP A 28 -12.28 -7.07 7.90
CA ASP A 28 -12.21 -8.53 8.03
C ASP A 28 -12.84 -9.31 6.87
N CYS A 29 -12.78 -8.76 5.66
CA CYS A 29 -13.28 -9.39 4.44
C CYS A 29 -12.27 -10.39 3.83
N ALA A 30 -11.63 -11.21 4.68
CA ALA A 30 -10.60 -12.15 4.29
C ALA A 30 -11.14 -13.16 3.25
N GLY A 31 -10.44 -13.29 2.12
CA GLY A 31 -10.81 -14.22 1.04
C GLY A 31 -12.05 -13.87 0.22
N MET A 32 -12.79 -12.80 0.56
CA MET A 32 -13.97 -12.35 -0.21
C MET A 32 -13.61 -11.37 -1.32
N LEU A 33 -12.59 -10.56 -1.08
CA LEU A 33 -12.08 -9.58 -2.05
C LEU A 33 -10.74 -10.09 -2.56
N GLY A 34 -10.59 -10.18 -3.88
CA GLY A 34 -9.40 -10.68 -4.53
C GLY A 34 -8.87 -9.69 -5.56
N GLY A 35 -7.56 -9.43 -5.52
CA GLY A 35 -6.88 -8.63 -6.55
C GLY A 35 -7.03 -7.13 -6.34
N THR A 36 -7.34 -6.41 -7.42
CA THR A 36 -7.42 -4.95 -7.44
C THR A 36 -8.81 -4.47 -7.03
N LEU A 37 -8.88 -3.59 -6.04
CA LEU A 37 -10.10 -2.85 -5.70
C LEU A 37 -10.14 -1.52 -6.46
N ARG A 38 -11.19 -1.33 -7.26
CA ARG A 38 -11.45 -0.09 -7.99
C ARG A 38 -12.32 0.85 -7.18
N LEU A 39 -11.75 1.97 -6.77
CA LEU A 39 -12.35 2.98 -5.93
C LEU A 39 -13.00 4.09 -6.78
N PRO A 40 -14.19 4.58 -6.41
CA PRO A 40 -14.85 5.65 -7.14
C PRO A 40 -14.13 7.00 -6.89
N ALA A 41 -14.10 7.86 -7.90
CA ALA A 41 -13.44 9.17 -7.82
C ALA A 41 -13.88 10.08 -6.65
N PRO A 42 -15.18 10.19 -6.28
CA PRO A 42 -15.60 11.05 -5.17
C PRO A 42 -15.30 10.50 -3.77
N LEU A 43 -14.60 9.37 -3.64
CA LEU A 43 -14.28 8.80 -2.33
C LEU A 43 -13.39 9.76 -1.53
N LYS A 44 -13.87 10.13 -0.34
CA LYS A 44 -13.16 10.98 0.63
C LYS A 44 -12.55 10.17 1.76
N ARG A 45 -13.17 9.05 2.14
CA ARG A 45 -12.72 8.23 3.27
C ARG A 45 -12.57 6.78 2.85
N LEU A 46 -11.38 6.23 3.09
CA LEU A 46 -11.08 4.82 2.88
C LEU A 46 -10.51 4.22 4.16
N CYS A 47 -11.15 3.16 4.65
CA CYS A 47 -10.68 2.35 5.76
C CYS A 47 -10.67 0.88 5.32
N ILE A 48 -9.51 0.23 5.39
CA ILE A 48 -9.36 -1.20 5.09
C ILE A 48 -8.61 -1.86 6.24
N ILE A 49 -9.28 -2.79 6.92
CA ILE A 49 -8.76 -3.46 8.11
C ILE A 49 -8.85 -4.98 7.91
N GLY A 50 -7.76 -5.68 8.20
CA GLY A 50 -7.77 -7.15 8.29
C GLY A 50 -7.99 -7.85 6.95
N ASN A 51 -7.46 -7.30 5.85
CA ASN A 51 -7.64 -7.87 4.52
C ASN A 51 -6.44 -8.70 4.04
N SER A 52 -6.72 -9.88 3.47
CA SER A 52 -5.71 -10.84 2.99
C SER A 52 -5.87 -11.29 1.53
N GLY A 53 -6.76 -10.64 0.76
CA GLY A 53 -6.96 -10.96 -0.65
C GLY A 53 -6.80 -9.77 -1.61
N LEU A 54 -6.90 -8.54 -1.10
CA LEU A 54 -6.63 -7.32 -1.85
C LEU A 54 -5.13 -7.15 -2.08
N THR A 55 -4.75 -6.95 -3.33
CA THR A 55 -3.35 -6.78 -3.75
C THR A 55 -3.05 -5.36 -4.19
N SER A 56 -4.04 -4.65 -4.74
CA SER A 56 -3.89 -3.29 -5.27
C SER A 56 -5.13 -2.45 -5.01
N LEU A 57 -4.94 -1.14 -4.88
CA LEU A 57 -5.99 -0.13 -4.87
C LEU A 57 -5.79 0.81 -6.07
N GLU A 58 -6.84 0.99 -6.86
CA GLU A 58 -6.85 1.87 -8.02
C GLU A 58 -8.05 2.80 -7.97
N PHE A 59 -7.86 4.09 -8.21
CA PHE A 59 -8.97 5.01 -8.39
C PHE A 59 -9.44 4.98 -9.85
N LEU A 60 -10.75 4.93 -10.04
CA LEU A 60 -11.36 5.12 -11.34
C LEU A 60 -11.13 6.56 -11.79
N SER A 61 -10.54 6.73 -12.96
CA SER A 61 -10.53 8.02 -13.66
C SER A 61 -11.97 8.39 -14.03
N GLY A 62 -12.49 9.43 -13.38
CA GLY A 62 -13.82 9.98 -13.64
C GLY A 62 -13.76 11.47 -13.92
N GLU A 63 -14.92 12.05 -14.21
CA GLU A 63 -15.09 13.50 -14.44
C GLU A 63 -14.71 14.35 -13.23
N HIS A 64 -14.78 13.78 -12.02
CA HIS A 64 -14.46 14.47 -10.78
C HIS A 64 -13.03 14.18 -10.33
N PRO A 65 -12.30 15.20 -9.83
CA PRO A 65 -10.98 14.98 -9.26
C PRO A 65 -11.09 14.13 -8.00
N THR A 66 -10.19 13.15 -7.86
CA THR A 66 -10.07 12.38 -6.63
C THR A 66 -9.63 13.28 -5.49
N SER A 67 -10.32 13.23 -4.35
CA SER A 67 -10.03 14.04 -3.17
C SER A 67 -10.12 13.19 -1.91
N LEU A 68 -9.18 12.25 -1.76
CA LEU A 68 -9.11 11.43 -0.56
C LEU A 68 -8.64 12.29 0.62
N GLU A 69 -9.42 12.28 1.69
CA GLU A 69 -9.19 13.06 2.90
C GLU A 69 -8.65 12.18 4.04
N PHE A 70 -9.11 10.93 4.08
CA PHE A 70 -8.80 9.95 5.11
C PHE A 70 -8.42 8.62 4.48
N LEU A 71 -7.23 8.13 4.83
CA LEU A 71 -6.74 6.79 4.47
C LEU A 71 -6.29 6.05 5.71
N ASP A 72 -6.90 4.91 5.98
CA ASP A 72 -6.55 4.01 7.07
C ASP A 72 -6.44 2.58 6.54
N LEU A 73 -5.23 2.02 6.67
CA LEU A 73 -4.88 0.67 6.25
C LEU A 73 -4.25 -0.06 7.43
N GLU A 74 -4.97 -1.03 7.98
CA GLU A 74 -4.50 -1.83 9.11
C GLU A 74 -4.54 -3.32 8.78
N ASN A 75 -3.46 -4.03 9.12
CA ASN A 75 -3.41 -5.49 9.02
C ASN A 75 -3.77 -6.03 7.62
N CYS A 76 -3.32 -5.33 6.57
CA CYS A 76 -3.52 -5.73 5.18
C CYS A 76 -2.32 -6.57 4.69
N SER A 77 -2.44 -7.90 4.73
CA SER A 77 -1.30 -8.80 4.55
C SER A 77 -0.84 -8.94 3.09
N THR A 78 -1.75 -8.75 2.13
CA THR A 78 -1.46 -8.90 0.69
C THR A 78 -1.42 -7.60 -0.09
N LEU A 79 -1.89 -6.50 0.51
CA LEU A 79 -1.99 -5.22 -0.19
C LEU A 79 -0.59 -4.68 -0.45
N ALA A 80 -0.18 -4.61 -1.71
CA ALA A 80 1.17 -4.23 -2.11
C ALA A 80 1.21 -2.88 -2.83
N PHE A 81 0.12 -2.52 -3.52
CA PHE A 81 0.05 -1.35 -4.37
C PHE A 81 -1.07 -0.42 -3.93
N LEU A 82 -0.72 0.86 -3.77
CA LEU A 82 -1.64 1.96 -3.52
C LEU A 82 -1.79 2.78 -4.81
N PRO A 83 -2.72 3.75 -4.86
CA PRO A 83 -2.81 4.68 -5.99
C PRO A 83 -1.51 5.49 -6.14
N ASN A 84 -1.01 5.69 -7.36
CA ASN A 84 0.22 6.46 -7.61
C ASN A 84 -0.06 7.86 -8.19
N GLU A 85 -1.32 8.29 -8.16
CA GLU A 85 -1.76 9.56 -8.68
C GLU A 85 -1.63 10.65 -7.60
N PRO A 86 -0.85 11.71 -7.82
CA PRO A 86 -0.62 12.74 -6.79
C PRO A 86 -1.90 13.49 -6.40
N GLN A 87 -2.86 13.59 -7.32
CA GLN A 87 -4.15 14.24 -7.06
C GLN A 87 -4.94 13.56 -5.94
N VAL A 88 -4.83 12.23 -5.81
CA VAL A 88 -5.56 11.44 -4.79
C VAL A 88 -5.24 11.93 -3.39
N TYR A 89 -3.98 12.29 -3.14
CA TYR A 89 -3.46 12.57 -1.80
C TYR A 89 -3.41 14.07 -1.46
N ARG A 90 -3.82 14.96 -2.36
CA ARG A 90 -3.72 16.43 -2.13
C ARG A 90 -4.55 16.93 -0.95
N SER A 91 -5.70 16.31 -0.72
CA SER A 91 -6.64 16.68 0.35
C SER A 91 -6.44 15.85 1.62
N LEU A 92 -5.45 14.95 1.62
CA LEU A 92 -5.28 13.96 2.67
C LEU A 92 -4.82 14.65 3.95
N TRP A 93 -5.66 14.63 4.98
CA TRP A 93 -5.34 15.18 6.29
C TRP A 93 -5.03 14.09 7.32
N TYR A 94 -5.52 12.87 7.09
CA TYR A 94 -5.28 11.69 7.91
C TYR A 94 -4.68 10.53 7.09
N LEU A 95 -3.61 9.95 7.60
CA LEU A 95 -2.97 8.75 7.05
C LEU A 95 -2.59 7.76 8.15
N GLU A 96 -3.12 6.55 8.10
CA GLU A 96 -2.63 5.43 8.90
C GLU A 96 -2.30 4.23 8.01
N ILE A 97 -1.08 3.70 8.15
CA ILE A 97 -0.66 2.45 7.50
C ILE A 97 0.12 1.62 8.51
N ARG A 98 -0.49 0.53 8.98
CA ARG A 98 0.05 -0.33 10.03
C ARG A 98 -0.14 -1.81 9.71
N ILE A 99 0.87 -2.62 9.99
CA ILE A 99 0.84 -4.07 9.83
C ILE A 99 0.48 -4.44 8.38
N CYS A 100 1.10 -3.76 7.41
CA CYS A 100 0.86 -3.96 5.97
C CYS A 100 2.11 -4.52 5.26
N PRO A 101 2.55 -5.75 5.56
CA PRO A 101 3.89 -6.26 5.19
C PRO A 101 4.16 -6.35 3.67
N ALA A 102 3.11 -6.45 2.85
CA ALA A 102 3.23 -6.48 1.40
C ALA A 102 3.57 -5.10 0.79
N ILE A 103 3.20 -4.00 1.48
CA ILE A 103 3.66 -2.66 1.13
C ILE A 103 5.12 -2.55 1.57
N LYS A 104 6.07 -2.80 0.65
CA LYS A 104 7.51 -2.73 0.97
C LYS A 104 8.04 -1.30 1.05
N LYS A 105 7.47 -0.41 0.25
CA LYS A 105 7.81 1.01 0.18
C LYS A 105 6.56 1.81 -0.14
N LEU A 106 6.43 2.99 0.45
CA LEU A 106 5.39 3.93 0.05
C LEU A 106 5.67 4.44 -1.37
N LEU A 107 4.59 4.68 -2.12
CA LEU A 107 4.67 5.27 -3.45
C LEU A 107 5.17 6.71 -3.38
N ARG A 108 5.89 7.14 -4.43
CA ARG A 108 6.53 8.46 -4.46
C ARG A 108 5.54 9.60 -4.22
N CYS A 109 4.34 9.51 -4.78
CA CYS A 109 3.32 10.55 -4.63
C CYS A 109 2.82 10.66 -3.18
N LEU A 110 2.50 9.53 -2.53
CA LEU A 110 2.14 9.52 -1.12
C LEU A 110 3.31 10.01 -0.25
N GLN A 111 4.53 9.55 -0.55
CA GLN A 111 5.75 9.95 0.17
C GLN A 111 6.00 11.46 0.12
N GLN A 112 5.80 12.09 -1.04
CA GLN A 112 5.93 13.55 -1.19
C GLN A 112 4.88 14.33 -0.38
N GLN A 113 3.68 13.76 -0.18
CA GLN A 113 2.63 14.40 0.61
C GLN A 113 2.80 14.20 2.12
N LEU A 114 3.64 13.27 2.58
CA LEU A 114 3.84 13.00 4.02
C LEU A 114 4.22 14.23 4.85
N GLY A 115 4.89 15.22 4.25
CA GLY A 115 5.25 16.47 4.93
C GLY A 115 4.06 17.41 5.17
N SER A 116 2.99 17.29 4.38
CA SER A 116 1.81 18.18 4.43
C SER A 116 0.63 17.59 5.20
N ILE A 117 0.64 16.27 5.45
CA ILE A 117 -0.44 15.57 6.15
C ILE A 117 -0.43 15.97 7.64
N LYS A 118 -1.58 16.43 8.14
CA LYS A 118 -1.74 16.90 9.54
C LYS A 118 -1.58 15.78 10.56
N GLN A 119 -2.18 14.62 10.30
CA GLN A 119 -2.16 13.48 11.19
C GLN A 119 -1.70 12.24 10.43
N LYS A 120 -0.58 11.65 10.85
CA LYS A 120 -0.05 10.43 10.25
C LYS A 120 0.45 9.44 11.29
N ARG A 121 0.21 8.16 11.04
CA ARG A 121 0.69 7.03 11.83
C ARG A 121 1.18 5.95 10.87
N LEU A 122 2.48 5.71 10.86
CA LEU A 122 3.08 4.76 9.93
C LEU A 122 3.94 3.78 10.73
N ASP A 123 4.01 2.54 10.28
CA ASP A 123 5.04 1.63 10.80
C ASP A 123 6.44 2.20 10.52
N ALA A 124 7.39 1.90 11.41
CA ALA A 124 8.76 2.41 11.33
C ALA A 124 9.46 2.11 9.99
N CYS A 125 9.05 1.04 9.29
CA CYS A 125 9.56 0.70 7.97
C CYS A 125 9.22 1.75 6.88
N TYR A 126 8.19 2.57 7.09
CA TYR A 126 7.75 3.62 6.17
C TYR A 126 8.27 5.01 6.53
N GLU A 127 8.70 5.23 7.77
CA GLU A 127 9.24 6.52 8.23
C GLU A 127 10.69 6.74 7.76
N ALA A 128 11.43 5.66 7.53
CA ALA A 128 12.88 5.64 7.34
C ALA A 128 13.37 6.05 5.93
N THR A 129 12.73 7.03 5.27
CA THR A 129 13.23 7.58 3.99
C THR A 129 14.20 8.75 4.17
N GLU A 130 14.29 9.31 5.38
CA GLU A 130 15.38 10.19 5.81
C GLU A 130 16.50 9.38 6.48
N PHE A 131 16.91 8.24 5.89
CA PHE A 131 18.29 7.80 6.09
C PHE A 131 19.19 8.81 5.36
N LYS A 132 19.38 9.99 5.98
CA LYS A 132 20.66 10.70 5.86
C LYS A 132 21.69 9.62 6.04
N SER A 133 22.41 9.35 4.96
CA SER A 133 23.46 8.35 4.91
C SER A 133 24.25 8.46 6.20
N PHE A 134 24.00 7.55 7.16
CA PHE A 134 24.92 7.34 8.26
C PHE A 134 26.11 6.73 7.55
N LYS A 135 27.02 7.57 7.05
CA LYS A 135 28.30 7.15 6.54
C LYS A 135 29.04 6.66 7.78
N PRO A 136 29.14 5.35 8.05
CA PRO A 136 29.90 4.89 9.19
C PRO A 136 31.35 5.06 8.73
N LYS A 137 32.00 6.16 9.12
CA LYS A 137 33.40 6.44 8.75
C LYS A 137 34.40 5.50 9.42
N THR A 138 33.95 4.45 10.10
CA THR A 138 34.79 3.52 10.84
C THR A 138 34.33 2.07 10.66
N TRP A 139 34.48 1.53 9.45
CA TRP A 139 34.48 0.07 9.22
C TRP A 139 35.85 -0.58 9.45
N LYS A 140 36.76 0.08 10.16
CA LYS A 140 38.04 -0.52 10.54
C LYS A 140 38.00 -1.24 11.89
N GLU A 141 36.96 -1.06 12.69
CA GLU A 141 36.96 -1.54 14.08
C GLU A 141 35.55 -1.94 14.56
N VAL A 142 35.00 -3.06 14.10
CA VAL A 142 34.15 -3.89 14.97
C VAL A 142 34.49 -5.37 14.72
N PRO A 143 34.68 -6.15 15.80
CA PRO A 143 35.60 -7.28 15.84
C PRO A 143 34.95 -8.62 15.46
N ARG A 144 35.79 -9.65 15.40
CA ARG A 144 35.63 -11.05 14.95
C ARG A 144 34.40 -11.87 15.43
N LEU A 145 33.42 -11.28 16.10
CA LEU A 145 32.21 -11.96 16.61
C LEU A 145 31.25 -12.47 15.51
N ALA A 146 31.32 -11.93 14.28
CA ALA A 146 30.51 -12.42 13.15
C ALA A 146 31.07 -13.69 12.48
N ARG A 147 32.33 -14.07 12.77
CA ARG A 147 32.95 -15.29 12.22
C ARG A 147 32.68 -16.52 13.09
N GLU A 148 32.57 -16.35 14.41
CA GLU A 148 32.32 -17.45 15.36
C GLU A 148 30.89 -17.99 15.29
N ARG A 149 29.88 -17.13 15.02
CA ARG A 149 28.49 -17.58 14.84
C ARG A 149 28.24 -18.50 13.63
N ARG A 150 29.18 -18.58 12.68
CA ARG A 150 29.07 -19.50 11.53
C ARG A 150 29.68 -20.89 11.77
N GLN A 151 30.42 -21.08 12.85
CA GLN A 151 30.98 -22.38 13.24
C GLN A 151 30.11 -23.12 14.26
N ALA A 152 29.30 -22.42 15.05
CA ALA A 152 28.42 -23.04 16.06
C ALA A 152 27.11 -23.68 15.51
N CYS A 153 26.82 -23.58 14.21
CA CYS A 153 25.69 -24.28 13.55
C CYS A 153 26.15 -25.45 12.65
N ARG A 154 27.41 -25.89 12.76
CA ARG A 154 27.96 -27.03 12.01
C ARG A 154 28.73 -28.00 12.90
N SER A 155 28.26 -28.19 14.12
CA SER A 155 28.70 -29.23 15.05
C SER A 155 27.48 -29.89 15.63
#